data_AF-A0A3D3DHZ6-F1
#
_entry.id   AF-A0A3D3DHZ6-F1
#
_cell.length_a   1.000
_cell.length_b   1.000
_cell.length_c   1.000
_cell.angle_alpha   90.00
_cell.angle_beta   90.00
_cell.angle_gamma   90.00
#
_symmetry.space_group_name_H-M   'P 1'
#
loop_
_entity.id
_entity.type
_entity.pdbx_description
1 polymer ?
#
loop_
_entity_poly.entity_id
_entity_poly.type
_entity_poly.pdbx_seq_one_letter_code
_entity_poly.pdbx_strand_id
1 'polypeptide(L)' 'MTYEETAIMEFLRGTPDCFVARKEIARKALKRTVFEENPQWADAPLVSLTNRRLIEQNENGHYRILKSER' A
#
# COMPACT_ATOMS: atom_id res chain seq x y z
N MET A 1 10.98 8.66 0.26
CA MET A 1 9.97 7.67 -0.16
C MET A 1 10.38 7.16 -1.53
N THR A 2 10.28 5.86 -1.79
CA THR A 2 10.51 5.32 -3.14
C THR A 2 9.34 5.59 -4.08
N TYR A 3 9.50 5.27 -5.36
CA TYR A 3 8.43 5.35 -6.35
C TYR A 3 7.25 4.45 -5.96
N GLU A 4 7.54 3.21 -5.56
CA GLU A 4 6.56 2.22 -5.12
C GLU A 4 5.83 2.66 -3.85
N GLU A 5 6.56 3.16 -2.85
CA GLU A 5 5.97 3.69 -1.62
C GLU A 5 5.01 4.84 -1.92
N THR A 6 5.38 5.73 -2.84
CA THR A 6 4.55 6.88 -3.23
C THR A 6 3.26 6.43 -3.90
N ALA A 7 3.35 5.48 -4.84
CA ALA A 7 2.18 4.91 -5.52
C ALA A 7 1.21 4.24 -4.54
N ILE A 8 1.72 3.48 -3.57
CA ILE A 8 0.88 2.87 -2.51
C ILE A 8 0.20 3.94 -1.67
N MET A 9 0.93 4.98 -1.26
CA MET A 9 0.36 6.08 -0.46
C MET A 9 -0.73 6.83 -1.23
N GLU A 10 -0.53 7.12 -2.51
CA GLU A 10 -1.54 7.77 -3.36
C GLU A 10 -2.79 6.89 -3.50
N PHE A 11 -2.62 5.60 -3.72
CA PHE A 11 -3.73 4.65 -3.81
C PHE A 11 -4.54 4.58 -2.52
N LEU A 12 -3.89 4.46 -1.37
CA LEU A 12 -4.56 4.38 -0.06
C LEU A 12 -5.19 5.72 0.35
N ARG A 13 -4.64 6.87 -0.07
CA ARG A 13 -5.27 8.18 0.13
C ARG A 13 -6.62 8.31 -0.59
N GLY A 14 -6.84 7.56 -1.66
CA GLY A 14 -8.16 7.49 -2.33
C GLY A 14 -9.22 6.71 -1.54
N THR A 15 -8.81 5.93 -0.54
CA THR A 15 -9.70 5.07 0.27
C THR A 15 -9.30 5.09 1.76
N PRO A 16 -9.22 6.27 2.42
CA PRO A 16 -8.54 6.42 3.70
C PRO A 16 -9.22 5.70 4.87
N ASP A 17 -10.53 5.40 4.75
CA ASP A 17 -11.33 4.75 5.79
C ASP A 17 -11.48 3.24 5.57
N CYS A 18 -10.89 2.68 4.50
CA CYS A 18 -11.04 1.29 4.13
C CYS A 18 -9.71 0.54 4.19
N PHE A 19 -9.75 -0.68 4.74
CA PHE A 19 -8.64 -1.62 4.66
C PHE A 19 -8.66 -2.33 3.30
N VAL A 20 -7.57 -2.22 2.55
CA VAL A 20 -7.44 -2.79 1.20
C VAL A 20 -6.45 -3.95 1.21
N ALA A 21 -6.79 -5.04 0.52
CA ALA A 21 -5.92 -6.21 0.44
C ALA A 21 -4.62 -5.91 -0.30
N ARG A 22 -3.49 -6.47 0.17
CA ARG A 22 -2.17 -6.37 -0.49
C ARG A 22 -2.22 -6.63 -1.99
N LYS A 23 -2.90 -7.71 -2.40
CA LYS A 23 -3.02 -8.11 -3.81
C LYS A 23 -3.76 -7.06 -4.63
N GLU A 24 -4.74 -6.38 -4.04
CA GLU A 24 -5.46 -5.30 -4.70
C GLU A 24 -4.59 -4.06 -4.85
N ILE A 25 -3.82 -3.71 -3.81
CA ILE A 25 -2.81 -2.63 -3.87
C ILE A 25 -1.80 -2.93 -4.97
N ALA A 26 -1.19 -4.11 -4.97
CA ALA A 26 -0.20 -4.52 -5.97
C ALA A 26 -0.76 -4.47 -7.40
N ARG A 27 -2.05 -4.78 -7.59
CA ARG A 27 -2.71 -4.77 -8.90
C ARG A 27 -3.13 -3.37 -9.37
N LYS A 28 -3.51 -2.47 -8.46
CA LYS A 28 -4.17 -1.19 -8.79
C LYS A 28 -3.31 0.05 -8.57
N ALA A 29 -2.31 0.00 -7.68
CA ALA A 29 -1.50 1.19 -7.34
C ALA A 29 -0.51 1.58 -8.45
N LEU A 30 -0.10 0.63 -9.29
CA LEU A 30 0.77 0.85 -10.46
C LEU A 30 0.12 0.27 -11.73
N LYS A 31 0.81 0.42 -12.86
CA LYS A 31 0.39 -0.17 -14.15
C LYS A 31 0.25 -1.69 -14.02
N ARG A 32 -0.74 -2.26 -14.70
CA ARG A 32 -1.01 -3.70 -14.74
C ARG A 32 0.21 -4.55 -15.10
N THR A 33 1.07 -4.06 -16.00
CA THR A 33 2.29 -4.77 -16.41
C THR A 33 3.27 -4.99 -15.25
N VAL A 34 3.38 -4.03 -14.32
CA VAL A 34 4.24 -4.16 -13.13
C VAL A 34 3.78 -5.30 -12.24
N PHE A 35 2.45 -5.45 -12.08
CA PHE A 35 1.87 -6.56 -11.33
C PHE A 35 2.07 -7.91 -12.02
N GLU A 36 1.98 -7.95 -13.35
CA GLU A 36 2.19 -9.18 -14.13
C GLU A 36 3.66 -9.63 -14.12
N GLU A 37 4.60 -8.68 -14.15
CA GLU A 37 6.04 -8.93 -14.04
C GLU A 37 6.47 -9.35 -12.63
N ASN A 38 5.95 -8.68 -11.59
CA ASN A 38 6.24 -8.98 -10.20
C ASN A 38 5.00 -8.79 -9.30
N PRO A 39 4.19 -9.84 -9.07
CA PRO A 39 3.00 -9.76 -8.21
C PRO A 39 3.27 -9.37 -6.75
N GLN A 40 4.53 -9.45 -6.30
CA GLN A 40 4.99 -9.21 -4.93
C GLN A 40 5.70 -7.86 -4.78
N TRP A 41 5.71 -7.01 -5.81
CA TRP A 41 6.43 -5.73 -5.78
C TRP A 41 6.08 -4.86 -4.57
N ALA A 42 4.84 -4.97 -4.08
CA ALA A 42 4.33 -4.19 -2.96
C ALA A 42 4.83 -4.68 -1.58
N ASP A 43 5.40 -5.89 -1.46
CA ASP A 43 5.73 -6.49 -0.16
C ASP A 43 6.76 -5.65 0.61
N ALA A 44 7.91 -5.35 0.00
CA ALA A 44 8.95 -4.54 0.65
C ALA A 44 8.51 -3.09 0.92
N PRO A 45 7.86 -2.37 -0.01
CA PRO A 45 7.28 -1.05 0.26
C PRO A 45 6.25 -1.04 1.38
N LEU A 46 5.35 -2.03 1.45
CA LEU A 46 4.34 -2.13 2.52
C LEU A 46 4.98 -2.33 3.89
N VAL A 47 5.99 -3.20 3.99
CA VAL A 47 6.76 -3.39 5.24
C VAL A 47 7.45 -2.08 5.65
N SER A 48 8.12 -1.41 4.72
CA SER A 48 8.78 -0.12 4.98
C SER A 48 7.79 0.96 5.49
N LEU A 49 6.65 1.11 4.82
CA LEU A 49 5.63 2.09 5.20
C LEU A 49 4.97 1.78 6.54
N THR A 50 4.75 0.49 6.84
CA THR A 50 4.20 0.04 8.13
C THR A 50 5.19 0.32 9.26
N ASN A 51 6.47 -0.01 9.07
CA ASN A 51 7.54 0.26 10.04
C ASN A 51 7.68 1.76 10.34
N ARG A 52 7.45 2.61 9.33
CA ARG A 52 7.47 4.08 9.46
C ARG A 52 6.17 4.67 10.02
N ARG A 53 5.18 3.84 10.37
CA ARG A 53 3.87 4.25 10.89
C ARG A 53 3.13 5.23 9.96
N LEU A 54 3.22 5.00 8.65
CA LEU A 54 2.49 5.78 7.64
C LEU A 54 1.22 5.08 7.18
N ILE A 55 1.22 3.74 7.26
CA ILE A 55 0.08 2.87 7.02
C ILE A 55 -0.01 1.87 8.18
N GLU A 56 -1.17 1.27 8.36
CA GLU A 56 -1.36 0.18 9.32
C GLU A 56 -1.90 -1.05 8.61
N GLN A 57 -1.58 -2.22 9.18
CA GLN A 57 -2.02 -3.53 8.71
C GLN A 57 -2.96 -4.15 9.76
N ASN A 58 -4.10 -4.70 9.32
CA ASN A 58 -4.99 -5.47 10.19
C ASN A 58 -4.63 -6.96 10.23
N GLU A 59 -5.35 -7.73 11.06
CA GLU A 59 -5.15 -9.19 11.22
C GLU A 59 -5.33 -9.99 9.91
N ASN A 60 -6.10 -9.47 8.95
CA ASN A 60 -6.32 -10.10 7.64
C ASN A 60 -5.23 -9.77 6.62
N GLY A 61 -4.24 -8.96 7.00
CA GLY A 61 -3.19 -8.51 6.09
C GLY A 61 -3.65 -7.49 5.05
N HIS A 62 -4.68 -6.71 5.39
CA HIS A 62 -5.11 -5.55 4.61
C HIS A 62 -4.52 -4.27 5.20
N TYR A 63 -4.37 -3.25 4.35
CA TYR A 63 -3.68 -2.01 4.70
C TYR A 63 -4.59 -0.80 4.52
N ARG A 64 -4.42 0.21 5.38
CA ARG A 64 -5.00 1.54 5.20
C ARG A 64 -4.00 2.62 5.58
N ILE A 65 -4.24 3.85 5.14
CA ILE A 65 -3.42 4.98 5.57
C ILE A 65 -3.67 5.29 7.05
N LEU A 66 -2.61 5.56 7.80
CA LEU A 66 -2.75 6.11 9.14
C LEU A 66 -3.15 7.59 8.99
N LYS A 67 -4.30 7.96 9.56
CA LYS A 67 -4.64 9.37 9.71
C LYS A 67 -3.63 9.96 10.67
N SER A 68 -2.72 10.77 10.15
CA SER A 68 -1.92 11.63 11.01
C SER A 68 -2.92 12.58 11.69
N GLU A 69 -3.11 12.46 13.00
CA GLU A 69 -3.75 13.52 13.77
C GLU A 69 -2.95 14.80 13.51
N ARG A 70 -3.67 15.86 13.14
CA ARG A 70 -3.11 17.21 12.98
C ARG A 70 -2.90 17.85 14.34
#